data_AF-A0A227J7L4-F1
#
_entry.id   AF-A0A227J7L4-F1
#
_cell.length_a   1.000
_cell.length_b   1.000
_cell.length_c   1.000
_cell.angle_alpha   90.00
_cell.angle_beta   90.00
_cell.angle_gamma   90.00
#
_symmetry.space_group_name_H-M   'P 1'
#
loop_
_entity.id
_entity.type
_entity.pdbx_description
1 polymer ?
#
loop_
_entity_poly.entity_id
_entity_poly.type
_entity_poly.pdbx_seq_one_letter_code
_entity_poly.pdbx_strand_id
1 'polypeptide(L)'
;ADLLIVVGARFDDRVTGKLDTFAPHAKVIHIDIDAAEIHKLRHANAPLRGDINTILPQLELTQDISSWVHHSESLRSGFKWRYDHPGDLIYAPLLLKQLSDMMPDSAIVSTDVGQHQMWAAQHIQPRDPQNFITSA
;
A
#
# COMPACT_ATOMS: atom_id res chain seq x y z
N ALA A 1 -6.80 9.75 9.07
CA ALA A 1 -5.50 10.44 9.17
C ALA A 1 -5.70 11.92 8.92
N ASP A 2 -4.89 12.75 9.58
CA ASP A 2 -4.81 14.21 9.47
C ASP A 2 -3.63 14.68 8.60
N LEU A 3 -2.64 13.80 8.37
CA LEU A 3 -1.53 13.95 7.45
C LEU A 3 -1.44 12.74 6.51
N LEU A 4 -1.24 12.99 5.22
CA LEU A 4 -0.98 11.99 4.20
C LEU A 4 0.39 12.28 3.56
N ILE A 5 1.30 11.32 3.63
CA ILE A 5 2.63 11.40 3.00
C ILE A 5 2.62 10.44 1.81
N VAL A 6 2.63 11.00 0.60
CA VAL A 6 2.58 10.25 -0.66
C VAL A 6 3.98 10.22 -1.27
N VAL A 7 4.54 9.03 -1.43
CA VAL A 7 5.94 8.83 -1.87
C VAL A 7 5.94 8.01 -3.15
N GLY A 8 6.31 8.62 -4.28
CA GLY A 8 6.42 7.93 -5.57
C GLY A 8 5.12 7.27 -6.06
N ALA A 9 3.98 7.79 -5.60
CA ALA A 9 2.67 7.24 -5.88
C ALA A 9 1.76 8.29 -6.52
N ARG A 10 0.91 7.82 -7.43
CA ARG A 10 -0.11 8.62 -8.11
C ARG A 10 -1.47 8.38 -7.44
N PHE A 11 -2.32 9.40 -7.44
CA PHE A 11 -3.67 9.32 -6.87
C PHE A 11 -4.65 8.64 -7.84
N ASP A 12 -4.37 7.40 -8.23
CA ASP A 12 -5.22 6.62 -9.14
C ASP A 12 -6.65 6.44 -8.58
N ASP A 13 -7.64 6.36 -9.47
CA ASP A 13 -9.06 6.25 -9.07
C ASP A 13 -9.36 4.92 -8.37
N ARG A 14 -8.60 3.86 -8.65
CA ARG A 14 -8.71 2.55 -7.96
C ARG A 14 -8.23 2.62 -6.52
N VAL A 15 -7.38 3.59 -6.19
CA VAL A 15 -6.87 3.82 -4.82
C VAL A 15 -7.76 4.82 -4.08
N THR A 16 -8.15 5.90 -4.75
CA THR A 16 -8.87 7.01 -4.11
C THR A 16 -10.38 6.80 -4.06
N GLY A 17 -10.94 5.97 -4.93
CA GLY A 17 -12.38 5.83 -5.12
C GLY A 17 -13.00 7.18 -5.49
N LYS A 18 -13.84 7.72 -4.62
CA LYS A 18 -14.33 9.11 -4.77
C LYS A 18 -13.34 10.08 -4.13
N LEU A 19 -12.59 10.77 -4.96
CA LEU A 19 -11.51 11.68 -4.55
C LEU A 19 -11.92 12.72 -3.49
N ASP A 20 -13.13 13.28 -3.57
CA ASP A 20 -13.64 14.26 -2.60
C ASP A 20 -13.84 13.66 -1.19
N THR A 21 -14.06 12.34 -1.12
CA THR A 21 -14.20 11.60 0.14
C THR A 21 -12.90 10.96 0.59
N PHE A 22 -11.86 11.00 -0.24
CA PHE A 22 -10.56 10.43 0.07
C PHE A 22 -9.76 11.38 0.97
N ALA A 23 -9.43 10.91 2.18
CA ALA A 23 -8.65 11.66 3.18
C ALA A 23 -9.09 13.14 3.29
N PRO A 24 -10.38 13.43 3.54
CA PRO A 24 -10.97 14.76 3.34
C PRO A 24 -10.38 15.83 4.26
N HIS A 25 -9.83 15.42 5.40
CA HIS A 25 -9.24 16.31 6.40
C HIS A 25 -7.71 16.26 6.43
N ALA A 26 -7.08 15.46 5.55
CA ALA A 26 -5.64 15.29 5.57
C ALA A 26 -4.93 16.44 4.87
N LYS A 27 -3.89 16.98 5.52
CA LYS A 27 -2.84 17.72 4.82
C LYS A 27 -2.02 16.73 3.99
N VAL A 28 -1.61 17.12 2.80
CA VAL A 28 -0.92 16.24 1.85
C VAL A 28 0.52 16.70 1.64
N ILE A 29 1.47 15.82 1.92
CA ILE A 29 2.86 15.92 1.45
C ILE A 29 2.96 14.99 0.24
N HIS A 30 3.38 15.50 -0.92
CA HIS A 30 3.50 14.69 -2.14
C HIS A 30 4.93 14.77 -2.66
N ILE A 31 5.61 13.62 -2.61
CA ILE A 31 6.99 13.44 -3.09
C ILE A 31 6.94 12.69 -4.41
N ASP A 32 7.32 13.37 -5.50
CA ASP A 32 7.36 12.78 -6.84
C ASP A 32 8.51 13.38 -7.65
N ILE A 33 9.11 12.58 -8.54
CA ILE A 33 10.15 13.07 -9.46
C ILE A 33 9.50 13.79 -10.65
N ASP A 34 8.28 13.38 -11.02
CA ASP A 34 7.51 13.94 -12.12
C ASP A 34 6.65 15.11 -11.63
N ALA A 35 6.98 16.31 -12.11
CA ALA A 35 6.24 17.52 -11.79
C ALA A 35 4.79 17.48 -12.28
N ALA A 36 4.49 16.68 -13.31
CA ALA A 36 3.14 16.60 -13.89
C ALA A 36 2.15 15.86 -12.98
N GLU A 37 2.62 15.02 -12.06
CA GLU A 37 1.76 14.29 -11.12
C GLU A 37 1.43 15.10 -9.86
N ILE A 38 2.26 16.08 -9.52
CA ILE A 38 2.04 16.97 -8.37
C ILE A 38 0.85 17.90 -8.66
N HIS A 39 -0.09 18.00 -7.71
CA HIS A 39 -1.35 18.78 -7.83
C HIS A 39 -2.34 18.29 -8.90
N LYS A 40 -2.01 17.25 -9.68
CA LYS A 40 -2.83 16.78 -10.81
C LYS A 40 -4.23 16.36 -10.40
N LEU A 41 -4.31 15.48 -9.39
CA LEU A 41 -5.58 14.93 -8.90
C LEU A 41 -5.89 15.41 -7.49
N ARG A 42 -4.87 15.59 -6.64
CA ARG A 42 -5.04 16.11 -5.29
C ARG A 42 -4.06 17.24 -5.03
N HIS A 43 -4.56 18.33 -4.45
CA HIS A 43 -3.70 19.43 -4.04
C HIS A 43 -2.73 19.00 -2.93
N ALA A 44 -1.43 19.08 -3.18
CA ALA A 44 -0.39 18.88 -2.18
C ALA A 44 -0.19 20.15 -1.35
N ASN A 45 -0.28 20.07 -0.02
CA ASN A 45 0.05 21.19 0.87
C ASN A 45 1.56 21.45 0.93
N ALA A 46 2.37 20.40 0.80
CA ALA A 46 3.82 20.51 0.67
C ALA A 46 4.31 19.57 -0.46
N PRO A 47 4.44 20.08 -1.69
CA PRO A 47 5.00 19.31 -2.80
C PRO A 47 6.54 19.25 -2.68
N LEU A 48 7.11 18.06 -2.80
CA LEU A 48 8.56 17.83 -2.78
C LEU A 48 8.97 17.14 -4.07
N ARG A 49 9.56 17.90 -4.99
CA ARG A 49 10.01 17.37 -6.27
C ARG A 49 11.45 16.87 -6.19
N GLY A 50 11.69 15.61 -6.55
CA GLY A 50 13.04 15.08 -6.69
C GLY A 50 13.14 13.57 -6.45
N ASP A 51 14.38 13.09 -6.34
CA ASP A 51 14.66 11.69 -6.02
C ASP A 51 14.28 11.38 -4.57
N ILE A 52 13.43 10.37 -4.39
CA ILE A 52 12.95 9.92 -3.09
C ILE A 52 14.08 9.47 -2.16
N ASN A 53 15.16 8.88 -2.71
CA ASN A 53 16.32 8.44 -1.93
C ASN A 53 17.11 9.63 -1.37
N THR A 54 17.01 10.79 -2.02
CA THR A 54 17.64 12.03 -1.53
C THR A 54 16.75 12.76 -0.53
N ILE A 55 15.43 12.75 -0.76
CA ILE A 55 14.47 13.53 0.03
C ILE A 55 14.12 12.85 1.35
N LEU A 56 13.80 11.55 1.34
CA LEU A 56 13.27 10.85 2.53
C LEU A 56 14.18 10.96 3.77
N PRO A 57 15.51 10.79 3.67
CA PRO A 57 16.38 10.93 4.84
C PRO A 57 16.35 12.32 5.48
N GLN A 58 16.00 13.36 4.72
CA GLN A 58 15.91 14.74 5.22
C GLN A 58 14.58 15.02 5.95
N LEU A 59 13.61 14.11 5.84
CA LEU A 59 12.31 14.20 6.49
C LEU A 59 12.24 13.39 7.79
N GLU A 60 13.37 12.80 8.22
CA GLU A 60 13.45 12.07 9.48
C GLU A 60 13.10 12.99 10.65
N LEU A 61 12.13 12.57 11.45
CA LEU A 61 11.60 13.35 12.56
C LEU A 61 11.23 12.43 13.70
N THR A 62 11.68 12.79 14.90
CA THR A 62 11.30 12.09 16.12
C THR A 62 10.05 12.73 16.69
N GLN A 63 8.92 12.05 16.54
CA GLN A 63 7.65 12.44 17.15
C GLN A 63 7.01 11.23 17.82
N ASP A 64 6.44 11.43 19.01
CA ASP A 64 5.64 10.38 19.64
C ASP A 64 4.30 10.25 18.90
N ILE A 65 4.18 9.17 18.13
CA ILE A 65 2.96 8.77 17.42
C ILE A 65 2.39 7.46 17.99
N SER A 66 2.78 7.08 19.22
CA SER A 66 2.38 5.82 19.85
C SER A 66 0.87 5.61 19.87
N SER A 67 0.08 6.66 20.16
CA SER A 67 -1.38 6.61 20.14
C SER A 67 -1.95 6.24 18.76
N TRP A 68 -1.39 6.80 17.70
CA TRP A 68 -1.78 6.50 16.32
C TRP A 68 -1.35 5.08 15.90
N VAL A 69 -0.16 4.65 16.33
CA VAL A 69 0.32 3.28 16.14
C VAL A 69 -0.62 2.28 16.82
N HIS A 70 -1.00 2.52 18.08
CA HIS A 70 -1.94 1.67 18.81
C HIS A 70 -3.32 1.61 18.15
N HIS A 71 -3.83 2.75 17.66
CA HIS A 71 -5.08 2.78 16.91
C HIS A 71 -5.00 1.94 15.64
N SER A 72 -3.92 2.09 14.86
CA SER A 72 -3.70 1.35 13.61
C SER A 72 -3.56 -0.15 13.86
N GLU A 73 -2.83 -0.56 14.91
CA GLU A 73 -2.70 -1.96 15.30
C GLU A 73 -4.03 -2.56 15.81
N SER A 74 -4.85 -1.77 16.51
CA SER A 74 -6.20 -2.19 16.90
C SER A 74 -7.09 -2.49 15.68
N LEU A 75 -7.09 -1.59 14.68
CA LEU A 75 -7.79 -1.81 13.41
C LEU A 75 -7.25 -3.03 12.68
N ARG A 76 -5.93 -3.13 12.54
CA ARG A 76 -5.28 -4.29 11.92
C ARG A 76 -5.68 -5.59 12.59
N SER A 77 -5.83 -5.59 13.92
CA SER A 77 -6.26 -6.76 14.68
C SER A 77 -7.74 -7.09 14.50
N GLY A 78 -8.60 -6.07 14.47
CA GLY A 78 -10.04 -6.24 14.28
C GLY A 78 -10.44 -6.68 12.85
N PHE A 79 -9.63 -6.35 11.85
CA PHE A 79 -9.90 -6.61 10.43
C PHE A 79 -8.88 -7.57 9.79
N LYS A 80 -8.34 -8.52 10.56
CA LYS A 80 -7.44 -9.55 10.03
C LYS A 80 -8.14 -10.41 8.97
N TRP A 81 -7.35 -10.83 7.97
CA TRP A 81 -7.78 -11.84 7.02
C TRP A 81 -8.19 -13.13 7.74
N ARG A 82 -9.30 -13.72 7.29
CA ARG A 82 -9.80 -14.99 7.76
C ARG A 82 -9.61 -16.05 6.68
N TYR A 83 -9.11 -17.20 7.10
CA TYR A 83 -8.82 -18.35 6.23
C TYR A 83 -9.60 -19.60 6.64
N ASP A 84 -10.67 -19.43 7.41
CA ASP A 84 -11.54 -20.46 7.99
C ASP A 84 -12.76 -20.77 7.10
N HIS A 85 -12.61 -20.65 5.78
CA HIS A 85 -13.71 -20.89 4.84
C HIS A 85 -14.17 -22.36 4.91
N PRO A 86 -15.47 -22.64 5.11
CA PRO A 86 -15.96 -24.00 5.26
C PRO A 86 -15.98 -24.77 3.94
N GLY A 87 -15.87 -26.10 4.01
CA GLY A 87 -15.94 -27.02 2.87
C GLY A 87 -14.60 -27.64 2.50
N ASP A 88 -14.64 -28.62 1.60
CA ASP A 88 -13.45 -29.40 1.20
C ASP A 88 -12.77 -28.88 -0.07
N LEU A 89 -13.34 -27.84 -0.69
CA LEU A 89 -12.79 -27.22 -1.88
C LEU A 89 -11.59 -26.33 -1.53
N ILE A 90 -10.69 -26.16 -2.50
CA ILE A 90 -9.53 -25.28 -2.36
C ILE A 90 -10.01 -23.83 -2.22
N TYR A 91 -9.79 -23.25 -1.05
CA TYR A 91 -10.01 -21.83 -0.82
C TYR A 91 -8.78 -21.01 -1.24
N ALA A 92 -8.89 -20.30 -2.37
CA ALA A 92 -7.77 -19.61 -3.00
C ALA A 92 -6.99 -18.65 -2.07
N PRO A 93 -7.62 -17.83 -1.21
CA PRO A 93 -6.89 -17.03 -0.22
C PRO A 93 -6.00 -17.84 0.73
N LEU A 94 -6.49 -18.98 1.23
CA LEU A 94 -5.69 -19.85 2.09
C LEU A 94 -4.53 -20.49 1.32
N LEU A 95 -4.79 -20.97 0.10
CA LEU A 95 -3.75 -21.53 -0.77
C LEU A 95 -2.62 -20.50 -1.02
N LEU A 96 -2.98 -19.26 -1.39
CA LEU A 96 -2.01 -18.20 -1.67
C LEU A 96 -1.24 -17.80 -0.41
N LYS A 97 -1.91 -17.75 0.75
CA LYS A 97 -1.25 -17.50 2.03
C LYS A 97 -0.23 -18.59 2.37
N GLN A 98 -0.61 -19.86 2.21
CA GLN A 98 0.29 -20.99 2.45
C GLN A 98 1.47 -20.99 1.48
N LEU A 99 1.22 -20.73 0.20
CA LEU A 99 2.27 -20.54 -0.78
C LEU A 99 3.24 -19.43 -0.33
N SER A 100 2.70 -18.28 0.05
CA SER A 100 3.49 -17.14 0.55
C SER A 100 4.36 -17.46 1.75
N ASP A 101 3.89 -18.31 2.66
CA ASP A 101 4.66 -18.69 3.85
C ASP A 101 5.78 -19.68 3.53
N MET A 102 5.65 -20.44 2.45
CA MET A 102 6.61 -21.45 2.01
C MET A 102 7.62 -20.93 0.98
N MET A 103 7.34 -19.78 0.36
CA MET A 103 8.22 -19.21 -0.65
C MET A 103 9.56 -18.75 -0.05
N PRO A 104 10.69 -19.01 -0.73
CA PRO A 104 11.97 -18.42 -0.33
C PRO A 104 11.95 -16.90 -0.53
N ASP A 105 12.83 -16.19 0.16
CA ASP A 105 12.91 -14.72 0.07
C ASP A 105 13.23 -14.22 -1.35
N SER A 106 13.89 -15.05 -2.17
CA SER A 106 14.20 -14.77 -3.58
C SER A 106 13.06 -15.06 -4.56
N ALA A 107 11.89 -15.50 -4.08
CA ALA A 107 10.77 -15.82 -4.95
C ALA A 107 10.22 -14.56 -5.64
N ILE A 108 10.01 -14.66 -6.95
CA ILE A 108 9.37 -13.63 -7.78
C ILE A 108 7.96 -14.09 -8.10
N VAL A 109 6.98 -13.20 -7.90
CA VAL A 109 5.57 -13.46 -8.16
C VAL A 109 5.11 -12.55 -9.28
N SER A 110 4.59 -13.17 -10.34
CA SER A 110 3.95 -12.47 -11.44
C SER A 110 2.49 -12.86 -11.57
N THR A 111 1.67 -11.93 -12.04
CA THR A 111 0.23 -12.15 -12.24
C THR A 111 -0.21 -11.54 -13.56
N ASP A 112 -1.24 -12.15 -14.18
CA ASP A 112 -2.01 -11.47 -15.20
C ASP A 112 -3.12 -10.60 -14.55
N VAL A 113 -4.21 -10.31 -15.25
CA VAL A 113 -5.26 -9.38 -14.76
C VAL A 113 -6.54 -10.16 -14.45
N GLY A 114 -7.01 -10.07 -13.20
CA GLY A 114 -8.26 -10.68 -12.78
C GLY A 114 -8.41 -10.77 -11.26
N GLN A 115 -9.37 -11.57 -10.79
CA GLN A 115 -9.60 -11.73 -9.33
C GLN A 115 -8.37 -12.29 -8.60
N HIS A 116 -7.66 -13.23 -9.23
CA HIS A 116 -6.46 -13.81 -8.66
C HIS A 116 -5.32 -12.79 -8.49
N GLN A 117 -5.26 -11.74 -9.32
CA GLN A 117 -4.31 -10.63 -9.18
C GLN A 117 -4.52 -9.92 -7.83
N MET A 118 -5.78 -9.64 -7.49
CA MET A 118 -6.15 -9.01 -6.23
C MET A 118 -5.89 -9.94 -5.05
N TRP A 119 -6.23 -11.23 -5.17
CA TRP A 119 -5.93 -12.21 -4.12
C TRP A 119 -4.42 -12.38 -3.91
N ALA A 120 -3.62 -12.37 -4.98
CA ALA A 120 -2.17 -12.40 -4.87
C ALA A 120 -1.67 -11.15 -4.12
N ALA A 121 -2.12 -9.95 -4.49
CA ALA A 121 -1.76 -8.72 -3.79
C ALA A 121 -2.18 -8.70 -2.30
N GLN A 122 -3.26 -9.40 -1.94
CA GLN A 122 -3.78 -9.47 -0.58
C GLN A 122 -3.12 -10.55 0.30
N HIS A 123 -2.76 -11.69 -0.29
CA HIS A 123 -2.40 -12.91 0.45
C HIS A 123 -0.96 -13.39 0.19
N ILE A 124 -0.27 -12.85 -0.81
CA ILE A 124 1.15 -13.07 -1.05
C ILE A 124 1.96 -11.89 -0.53
N GLN A 125 3.02 -12.19 0.22
CA GLN A 125 3.97 -11.21 0.75
C GLN A 125 5.38 -11.43 0.17
N PRO A 126 5.72 -10.74 -0.93
CA PRO A 126 7.09 -10.70 -1.45
C PRO A 126 8.06 -10.14 -0.41
N ARG A 127 9.34 -10.55 -0.49
CA ARG A 127 10.39 -10.11 0.44
C ARG A 127 11.30 -9.01 -0.10
N ASP A 128 11.25 -8.75 -1.41
CA ASP A 128 11.95 -7.65 -2.07
C ASP A 128 10.93 -6.76 -2.83
N PRO A 129 11.11 -5.42 -2.87
CA PRO A 129 10.25 -4.52 -3.64
C PRO A 129 10.10 -4.89 -5.12
N GLN A 130 11.09 -5.57 -5.71
CA GLN A 130 11.10 -5.94 -7.13
C GLN A 130 10.46 -7.31 -7.40
N ASN A 131 10.09 -8.05 -6.34
CA ASN A 131 9.63 -9.44 -6.46
C ASN A 131 8.12 -9.58 -6.73
N PHE A 132 7.40 -8.48 -6.95
CA PHE A 132 5.99 -8.50 -7.36
C PHE A 132 5.78 -7.78 -8.67
N ILE A 133 5.54 -8.55 -9.73
CA ILE A 133 5.47 -8.06 -11.10
C ILE A 133 4.03 -8.22 -11.60
N THR A 134 3.30 -7.12 -11.71
CA THR A 134 1.91 -7.14 -12.17
C THR A 134 1.60 -5.95 -13.07
N SER A 135 0.64 -6.12 -13.98
CA SER A 135 0.07 -5.00 -14.73
C SER A 135 -1.03 -4.36 -13.88
N ALA A 136 -0.65 -3.32 -13.12
CA ALA A 136 -1.57 -2.51 -12.33
C ALA A 136 -2.47 -1.64 -13.22
#